data_AF-A0A929J2Y3-F1
#
_entry.id   AF-A0A929J2Y3-F1
#
_cell.length_a   1.000
_cell.length_b   1.000
_cell.length_c   1.000
_cell.angle_alpha   90.00
_cell.angle_beta   90.00
_cell.angle_gamma   90.00
#
_symmetry.space_group_name_H-M   'P 1'
#
loop_
_entity.id
_entity.type
_entity.pdbx_description
1 polymer ?
#
loop_
_entity_poly.entity_id
_entity_poly.type
_entity_poly.pdbx_seq_one_letter_code
_entity_poly.pdbx_strand_id
1 'polypeptide(L)'
;YKIGYQIDTGSNTFRVGYSHAEQPIPDAEVFFNILAPAVIEDHITAGWTMRFGENQEINLAGMYAPSNSVKGDNPMDGGQTQIEIEMSQWELQAGWAIKY
;
A
#
# COMPACT_ATOMS: atom_id res chain seq x y z
N TYR A 1 5.18 2.24 11.42
CA TYR A 1 4.90 1.01 12.18
C TYR A 1 4.10 0.02 11.33
N LYS A 2 4.30 -1.29 11.51
CA LYS A 2 3.57 -2.34 10.77
C LYS A 2 3.06 -3.43 11.71
N ILE A 3 1.81 -3.82 11.55
CA ILE A 3 1.18 -4.92 12.28
C ILE A 3 0.43 -5.82 11.30
N GLY A 4 0.40 -7.12 11.59
CA GLY A 4 -0.33 -8.09 10.80
C GLY A 4 -0.79 -9.26 11.65
N TYR A 5 -1.89 -9.87 11.23
CA TYR A 5 -2.46 -11.04 11.87
C TYR A 5 -2.83 -12.09 10.83
N GLN A 6 -2.60 -13.35 11.18
CA GLN A 6 -2.96 -14.51 10.36
C GLN A 6 -3.87 -15.42 11.18
N ILE A 7 -4.96 -15.88 10.55
CA ILE A 7 -5.91 -16.83 11.12
C ILE A 7 -6.00 -18.03 10.20
N ASP A 8 -5.68 -19.20 10.73
CA ASP A 8 -5.84 -20.47 10.05
C ASP A 8 -7.12 -21.16 10.56
N THR A 9 -8.05 -21.48 9.65
CA THR A 9 -9.29 -22.18 9.95
C THR A 9 -9.59 -23.26 8.91
N GLY A 10 -9.42 -24.52 9.30
CA GLY A 10 -9.55 -25.67 8.39
C GLY A 10 -8.60 -25.56 7.20
N SER A 11 -9.17 -25.51 5.99
CA SER A 11 -8.42 -25.36 4.73
C SER A 11 -8.19 -23.90 4.32
N ASN A 12 -8.63 -22.93 5.11
CA ASN A 12 -8.52 -21.50 4.81
C ASN A 12 -7.50 -20.82 5.71
N THR A 13 -6.72 -19.92 5.14
CA THR A 13 -5.87 -18.97 5.87
C THR A 13 -6.29 -17.55 5.51
N PHE A 14 -6.64 -16.75 6.50
CA PHE A 14 -6.94 -15.33 6.34
C PHE A 14 -5.76 -14.50 6.86
N ARG A 15 -5.44 -13.43 6.17
CA ARG A 15 -4.39 -12.48 6.56
C ARG A 15 -4.95 -11.08 6.51
N VAL A 16 -4.67 -10.30 7.53
CA VAL A 16 -4.95 -8.87 7.56
C VAL A 16 -3.72 -8.15 8.07
N GLY A 17 -3.47 -6.96 7.56
CA GLY A 17 -2.32 -6.18 7.93
C GLY A 17 -2.57 -4.69 7.74
N TYR A 18 -1.88 -3.91 8.55
CA TYR A 18 -1.86 -2.47 8.46
C TYR A 18 -0.41 -2.01 8.64
N SER A 19 0.04 -1.14 7.75
CA SER A 19 1.30 -0.44 7.90
C SER A 19 1.11 1.04 7.70
N HIS A 20 1.66 1.80 8.63
CA HIS A 20 1.83 3.24 8.55
C HIS A 20 3.31 3.53 8.38
N ALA A 21 3.69 4.28 7.35
CA ALA A 21 5.04 4.79 7.17
C ALA A 21 4.98 6.31 7.21
N GLU A 22 5.85 6.95 7.99
CA GLU A 22 5.97 8.40 7.97
C GLU A 22 6.58 8.82 6.62
N GLN A 23 5.99 9.83 5.99
CA GLN A 23 6.48 10.31 4.71
C GLN A 23 7.91 10.86 4.86
N PRO A 24 8.90 10.29 4.14
CA PRO A 24 10.30 10.67 4.33
C PRO A 24 10.67 12.01 3.68
N ILE A 25 9.70 12.70 3.06
CA ILE A 25 9.92 13.89 2.24
C ILE A 25 9.65 15.12 3.11
N PRO A 26 10.69 15.93 3.42
CA PRO A 26 10.49 17.22 4.07
C PRO A 26 9.65 18.15 3.18
N ASP A 27 8.81 19.00 3.77
CA ASP A 27 7.92 19.93 3.04
C ASP A 27 8.64 20.83 2.00
N ALA A 28 9.95 21.04 2.17
CA ALA A 28 10.80 21.79 1.25
C ALA A 28 11.14 21.05 -0.06
N GLU A 29 10.90 19.74 -0.16
CA GLU A 29 11.29 18.89 -1.30
C GLU A 29 10.09 18.40 -2.13
N VAL A 30 8.87 18.86 -1.82
CA VAL A 30 7.62 18.53 -2.53
C VAL A 30 7.72 18.81 -4.03
N PHE A 31 8.42 19.88 -4.44
CA PHE A 31 8.67 20.23 -5.85
C PHE A 31 9.43 19.13 -6.62
N PHE A 32 10.42 18.49 -6.00
CA PHE A 32 11.22 17.46 -6.67
C PHE A 32 10.53 16.10 -6.70
N ASN A 33 9.53 15.89 -5.84
CA ASN A 33 8.83 14.61 -5.73
C ASN A 33 7.58 14.48 -6.62
N ILE A 34 7.34 15.45 -7.51
CA ILE A 34 6.28 15.40 -8.55
C ILE A 34 6.45 14.17 -9.45
N LEU A 35 7.70 13.75 -9.73
CA LEU A 35 8.00 12.63 -10.63
C LEU A 35 7.87 11.24 -9.96
N ALA A 36 7.96 11.16 -8.63
CA ALA A 36 7.87 9.91 -7.88
C ALA A 36 7.10 10.12 -6.57
N PRO A 37 5.78 10.40 -6.64
CA PRO A 37 5.00 10.70 -5.44
C PRO A 37 5.03 9.52 -4.47
N ALA A 38 5.53 9.74 -3.27
CA ALA A 38 5.56 8.74 -2.20
C ALA A 38 4.80 9.30 -0.99
N VAL A 39 3.59 9.80 -1.26
CA VAL A 39 2.76 10.47 -0.23
C VAL A 39 1.89 9.51 0.57
N ILE A 40 1.79 8.25 0.13
CA ILE A 40 1.00 7.24 0.80
C ILE A 40 1.69 6.80 2.09
N GLU A 41 1.06 7.12 3.22
CA GLU A 41 1.55 6.71 4.54
C GLU A 41 0.90 5.41 4.99
N ASP A 42 -0.40 5.26 4.75
CA ASP A 42 -1.21 4.12 5.20
C ASP A 42 -1.38 3.07 4.11
N HIS A 43 -1.13 1.82 4.48
CA HIS A 43 -1.42 0.66 3.64
C HIS A 43 -2.22 -0.36 4.45
N ILE A 44 -3.41 -0.66 3.95
CA ILE A 44 -4.30 -1.68 4.51
C ILE A 44 -4.23 -2.88 3.57
N THR A 45 -3.85 -4.03 4.11
CA THR A 45 -3.72 -5.27 3.34
C THR A 45 -4.68 -6.33 3.86
N ALA A 46 -5.30 -7.07 2.96
CA ALA A 46 -6.09 -8.25 3.27
C ALA A 46 -5.72 -9.38 2.30
N GLY A 47 -5.76 -10.61 2.79
CA GLY A 47 -5.43 -11.78 2.01
C GLY A 47 -6.20 -13.01 2.46
N TRP A 48 -6.43 -13.90 1.51
CA TRP A 48 -7.11 -15.16 1.72
C TRP A 48 -6.42 -16.24 0.91
N THR A 49 -6.16 -17.37 1.55
CA THR A 49 -5.60 -18.55 0.94
C THR A 49 -6.55 -19.71 1.21
N MET A 50 -6.87 -20.50 0.19
CA MET A 50 -7.66 -21.72 0.32
C MET A 50 -6.90 -22.90 -0.27
N ARG A 51 -6.68 -23.93 0.55
CA ARG A 51 -6.16 -25.23 0.11
C ARG A 51 -7.32 -26.13 -0.31
N PHE A 52 -7.19 -26.81 -1.43
CA PHE A 52 -8.18 -27.79 -1.91
C PHE A 52 -7.49 -28.96 -2.62
N GLY A 53 -8.07 -30.15 -2.45
CA GLY A 53 -7.37 -31.40 -2.78
C GLY A 53 -6.11 -31.60 -1.92
N GLU A 54 -5.26 -32.55 -2.31
CA GLU A 54 -4.01 -32.83 -1.57
C GLU A 54 -2.90 -31.82 -1.90
N ASN A 55 -2.96 -31.18 -3.08
CA ASN A 55 -1.79 -30.52 -3.66
C ASN A 55 -2.07 -29.13 -4.27
N GLN A 56 -3.24 -28.52 -4.07
CA GLN A 56 -3.59 -27.25 -4.70
C GLN A 56 -3.94 -26.16 -3.70
N GLU A 57 -3.59 -24.92 -4.04
CA GLU A 57 -3.83 -23.75 -3.21
C GLU A 57 -4.15 -22.52 -4.06
N ILE A 58 -5.26 -21.85 -3.77
CA ILE A 58 -5.61 -20.54 -4.32
C ILE A 58 -5.21 -19.47 -3.31
N ASN A 59 -4.61 -18.38 -3.80
CA ASN A 59 -4.20 -17.23 -3.03
C ASN A 59 -4.82 -15.97 -3.63
N LEU A 60 -5.50 -15.19 -2.82
CA LEU A 60 -5.97 -13.85 -3.13
C LEU A 60 -5.36 -12.86 -2.13
N ALA A 61 -4.90 -11.73 -2.62
CA ALA A 61 -4.44 -10.63 -1.79
C ALA A 61 -4.92 -9.30 -2.39
N GLY A 62 -5.15 -8.33 -1.51
CA GLY A 62 -5.49 -6.97 -1.88
C GLY A 62 -4.80 -5.99 -0.94
N MET A 63 -4.43 -4.84 -1.49
CA MET A 63 -3.94 -3.71 -0.73
C MET A 63 -4.72 -2.46 -1.14
N TYR A 64 -5.10 -1.69 -0.13
CA TYR A 64 -5.71 -0.39 -0.28
C TYR A 64 -4.91 0.64 0.50
N ALA A 65 -4.57 1.70 -0.18
CA ALA A 65 -3.87 2.84 0.37
C ALA A 65 -4.76 4.08 0.19
N PRO A 66 -5.32 4.63 1.29
CA PRO A 66 -6.15 5.84 1.22
C PRO A 66 -5.35 7.03 0.69
N SER A 67 -6.06 8.02 0.15
CA SER A 67 -5.39 9.19 -0.38
C SER A 67 -4.75 10.01 0.73
N ASN A 68 -3.53 10.47 0.46
CA ASN A 68 -2.85 11.44 1.29
C ASN A 68 -2.34 12.56 0.40
N SER A 69 -2.33 13.79 0.92
CA SER A 69 -1.85 14.95 0.19
C SER A 69 -0.78 15.70 0.97
N VAL A 70 0.25 16.15 0.26
CA VAL A 70 1.28 17.00 0.82
C VAL A 70 1.41 18.26 0.00
N LYS A 71 1.55 19.38 0.71
CA LYS A 71 1.67 20.72 0.16
C LYS A 71 3.06 21.25 0.42
N GLY A 72 3.68 21.85 -0.60
CA GLY A 72 4.95 22.54 -0.46
C GLY A 72 5.02 23.77 -1.35
N ASP A 73 5.90 24.69 -0.98
CA ASP A 73 6.12 25.92 -1.72
C ASP A 73 6.84 25.66 -3.04
N ASN A 74 6.48 26.41 -4.09
CA ASN A 74 7.14 26.32 -5.38
C ASN A 74 8.45 27.14 -5.40
N PRO A 75 9.64 26.53 -5.42
CA PRO A 75 10.89 27.28 -5.46
C PRO A 75 11.11 28.02 -6.79
N MET A 76 10.37 27.69 -7.87
CA MET A 76 10.53 28.34 -9.18
C MET A 76 9.93 29.74 -9.25
N ASP A 77 8.98 30.08 -8.37
CA ASP A 77 8.35 31.42 -8.30
C ASP A 77 8.69 32.17 -6.99
N GLY A 78 9.65 31.65 -6.21
CA GLY A 78 10.02 32.21 -4.91
C GLY A 78 9.02 31.92 -3.79
N GLY A 79 8.22 30.85 -3.91
CA GLY A 79 7.24 30.43 -2.90
C GLY A 79 5.90 31.16 -2.97
N GLN A 80 5.57 31.77 -4.12
CA GLN A 80 4.31 32.45 -4.34
C GLN A 80 3.15 31.48 -4.63
N THR A 81 3.44 30.30 -5.20
CA THR A 81 2.44 29.27 -5.47
C THR A 81 2.71 28.02 -4.64
N GLN A 82 1.65 27.36 -4.17
CA GLN A 82 1.74 26.06 -3.51
C GLN A 82 1.48 24.92 -4.49
N ILE A 83 2.26 23.85 -4.37
CA ILE A 83 2.11 22.63 -5.13
C ILE A 83 1.53 21.58 -4.18
N GLU A 84 0.41 21.00 -4.59
CA GLU A 84 -0.24 19.89 -3.88
C GLU A 84 -0.08 18.61 -4.69
N ILE A 85 0.41 17.56 -4.04
CA ILE A 85 0.56 16.23 -4.61
C ILE A 85 -0.34 15.29 -3.81
N GLU A 86 -1.29 14.65 -4.50
CA GLU A 86 -2.19 13.65 -3.92
C GLU A 86 -2.01 12.30 -4.63
N MET A 87 -2.02 11.21 -3.88
CA MET A 87 -1.96 9.86 -4.44
C MET A 87 -2.84 8.89 -3.66
N SER A 88 -3.57 8.04 -4.39
CA SER A 88 -4.28 6.88 -3.86
C SER A 88 -3.84 5.63 -4.62
N GLN A 89 -3.72 4.49 -3.93
CA GLN A 89 -3.30 3.25 -4.57
C GLN A 89 -4.18 2.07 -4.16
N TRP A 90 -4.39 1.18 -5.13
CA TRP A 90 -5.05 -0.09 -4.95
C TRP A 90 -4.26 -1.17 -5.67
N GLU A 91 -4.17 -2.34 -5.06
CA GLU A 91 -3.52 -3.50 -5.64
C GLU A 91 -4.38 -4.73 -5.39
N LEU A 92 -4.49 -5.58 -6.40
CA LEU A 92 -5.18 -6.86 -6.32
C LEU A 92 -4.28 -7.92 -6.93
N GLN A 93 -4.14 -9.04 -6.23
CA GLN A 93 -3.35 -10.17 -6.64
C GLN A 93 -4.16 -11.45 -6.50
N ALA A 94 -4.08 -12.30 -7.52
CA ALA A 94 -4.62 -13.65 -7.50
C ALA A 94 -3.52 -14.62 -7.96
N GLY A 95 -3.44 -15.78 -7.32
CA GLY A 95 -2.46 -16.81 -7.61
C GLY A 95 -3.04 -18.20 -7.39
N TRP A 96 -2.56 -19.16 -8.16
CA TRP A 96 -2.84 -20.57 -7.99
C TRP A 96 -1.52 -21.33 -7.94
N ALA A 97 -1.37 -22.18 -6.93
CA ALA A 97 -0.19 -23.00 -6.73
C ALA A 97 -0.56 -24.48 -6.75
N ILE A 98 0.27 -25.27 -7.42
CA ILE A 98 0.19 -26.74 -7.47
C ILE A 98 1.51 -27.27 -6.91
N LYS A 99 1.44 -28.11 -5.89
CA LYS A 99 2.60 -28.81 -5.31
C LYS A 99 2.72 -30.18 -6.00
N TYR A 100 3.92 -30.53 -6.44
CA TYR A 100 4.24 -31.81 -7.10
C TYR A 100 5.08 -32.68 -6.16
#